data_AF-A0A3A3G0S7-F1
#
_entry.id   AF-A0A3A3G0S7-F1
#
_cell.length_a   1.000
_cell.length_b   1.000
_cell.length_c   1.000
_cell.angle_alpha   90.00
_cell.angle_beta   90.00
_cell.angle_gamma   90.00
#
_symmetry.space_group_name_H-M   'P 1'
#
loop_
_entity.id
_entity.type
_entity.pdbx_description
1 polymer ?
#
loop_
_entity_poly.entity_id
_entity_poly.type
_entity_poly.pdbx_seq_one_letter_code
_entity_poly.pdbx_strand_id
1 'polypeptide(L)'
;MANLFNQLPDYSKSPAGRERTILRLLPRASLAGSILIALPALLIRLLPLFGLAPADPKLASTVDIMSIAVMIVFWIALVIVGTGAFLVMLMKGPAYVADPYAMVDSDKPGKRMAEMQPGKAIYQGEGKSPPEQDS
;
A
#
# COMPACT_ATOMS: atom_id res chain seq x y z
N MET A 1 11.93 26.09 -6.14
CA MET A 1 11.88 24.92 -5.24
C MET A 1 10.75 24.03 -5.73
N ALA A 2 11.02 22.75 -6.01
CA ALA A 2 10.02 21.85 -6.58
C ALA A 2 8.96 21.49 -5.53
N ASN A 3 7.71 21.85 -5.76
CA ASN A 3 6.58 21.46 -4.93
C ASN A 3 6.15 20.04 -5.32
N LEU A 4 6.68 19.03 -4.63
CA LEU A 4 6.34 17.62 -4.84
C LEU A 4 4.93 17.23 -4.33
N PHE A 5 4.19 18.18 -3.76
CA PHE A 5 2.90 17.96 -3.10
C PHE A 5 1.84 18.99 -3.52
N ASN A 6 1.66 19.19 -4.82
CA ASN A 6 0.58 20.03 -5.32
C ASN A 6 -0.76 19.29 -5.17
N GLN A 7 -1.64 19.82 -4.33
CA GLN A 7 -2.98 19.27 -4.08
C GLN A 7 -4.01 20.03 -4.91
N LEU A 8 -5.07 19.37 -5.37
CA LEU A 8 -6.13 20.07 -6.08
C LEU A 8 -6.82 21.09 -5.15
N PRO A 9 -7.00 22.35 -5.60
CA PRO A 9 -7.93 23.28 -4.95
C PRO A 9 -9.35 22.68 -5.04
N ASP A 10 -10.12 22.75 -3.95
CA ASP A 10 -11.49 22.21 -3.82
C ASP A 10 -11.67 20.68 -3.81
N TYR A 11 -10.75 19.92 -3.21
CA TYR A 11 -10.96 18.48 -2.95
C TYR A 11 -11.74 18.20 -1.64
N SER A 12 -12.74 17.32 -1.72
CA SER A 12 -13.51 16.85 -0.55
C SER A 12 -12.73 15.78 0.22
N LYS A 13 -12.44 16.04 1.50
CA LYS A 13 -11.73 15.08 2.37
C LYS A 13 -12.63 13.90 2.72
N SER A 14 -12.25 12.70 2.28
CA SER A 14 -12.88 11.47 2.78
C SER A 14 -12.61 11.33 4.29
N PRO A 15 -13.63 11.03 5.12
CA PRO A 15 -13.46 10.89 6.55
C PRO A 15 -12.41 9.81 6.89
N ALA A 16 -11.57 10.10 7.88
CA ALA A 16 -10.51 9.19 8.31
C ALA A 16 -11.09 7.84 8.77
N GLY A 17 -10.76 6.75 8.07
CA GLY A 17 -11.20 5.40 8.42
C GLY A 17 -10.28 4.72 9.45
N ARG A 18 -10.49 3.41 9.64
CA ARG A 18 -9.70 2.58 10.59
C ARG A 18 -8.22 2.46 10.22
N GLU A 19 -7.82 2.74 8.98
CA GLU A 19 -6.42 2.74 8.54
C GLU A 19 -5.49 3.58 9.44
N ARG A 20 -5.90 4.80 9.84
CA ARG A 20 -5.05 5.66 10.70
C ARG A 20 -4.88 5.09 12.11
N THR A 21 -5.91 4.43 12.62
CA THR A 21 -5.85 3.77 13.93
C THR A 21 -4.90 2.59 13.86
N ILE A 22 -5.00 1.76 12.81
CA ILE A 22 -4.11 0.63 12.59
C ILE A 22 -2.65 1.10 12.49
N LEU A 23 -2.35 2.11 11.69
CA LEU A 23 -0.99 2.64 11.53
C LEU A 23 -0.40 3.20 12.85
N ARG A 24 -1.22 3.79 13.72
CA ARG A 24 -0.78 4.28 15.04
C ARG A 24 -0.63 3.16 16.07
N LEU A 25 -1.44 2.11 15.96
CA LEU A 25 -1.39 0.97 16.87
C LEU A 25 -0.25 0.02 16.51
N LEU A 26 0.13 -0.04 15.24
CA LEU A 26 1.15 -0.94 14.72
C LEU A 26 2.49 -0.89 15.46
N PRO A 27 3.11 0.30 15.70
CA PRO A 27 4.36 0.35 16.48
C PRO A 27 4.17 -0.16 17.91
N ARG A 28 3.04 0.15 18.56
CA ARG A 28 2.76 -0.34 19.92
C ARG A 28 2.52 -1.85 19.96
N ALA A 29 1.74 -2.36 19.02
CA ALA A 29 1.47 -3.78 18.88
C ALA A 29 2.74 -4.57 18.54
N SER A 30 3.63 -4.00 17.73
CA SER A 30 4.91 -4.62 17.39
C SER A 30 5.82 -4.79 18.60
N LEU A 31 5.91 -3.77 19.45
CA LEU A 31 6.68 -3.82 20.69
C LEU A 31 6.06 -4.83 21.67
N ALA A 32 4.76 -4.72 21.93
CA ALA A 32 4.07 -5.60 22.87
C ALA A 32 4.12 -7.08 22.42
N GLY A 33 3.87 -7.34 21.14
CA GLY A 33 3.90 -8.70 20.58
C GLY A 33 5.31 -9.28 20.56
N SER A 34 6.34 -8.50 20.20
CA SER A 34 7.72 -8.97 20.23
C SER A 34 8.17 -9.30 21.66
N ILE A 35 7.82 -8.46 22.65
CA ILE A 35 8.10 -8.73 24.06
C ILE A 35 7.42 -10.04 24.50
N LEU A 36 6.14 -10.22 24.14
CA LEU A 36 5.38 -11.41 24.49
C LEU A 36 5.96 -12.70 23.88
N ILE A 37 6.42 -12.64 22.62
CA ILE A 37 7.03 -13.78 21.92
C ILE A 37 8.42 -14.12 22.46
N ALA A 38 9.20 -13.10 22.87
CA ALA A 38 10.53 -13.27 23.46
C ALA A 38 10.47 -13.79 24.92
N LEU A 39 9.36 -13.56 25.61
CA LEU A 39 9.16 -13.89 27.02
C LEU A 39 9.48 -15.36 27.37
N PRO A 40 9.00 -16.40 26.66
CA PRO A 40 9.32 -17.80 26.98
C PRO A 40 10.83 -18.11 26.89
N ALA A 41 11.53 -17.61 25.87
CA ALA A 41 12.98 -17.79 25.73
C ALA A 41 13.74 -17.08 26.87
N LEU A 42 13.25 -15.90 27.27
CA LEU A 42 13.83 -15.13 28.36
C LEU A 42 13.61 -15.83 29.71
N LEU A 43 12.40 -16.36 29.96
CA LEU A 43 12.10 -17.09 31.20
C LEU A 43 12.99 -18.32 31.39
N ILE A 44 13.20 -19.14 30.36
CA ILE A 44 14.07 -20.33 30.46
C ILE A 44 15.50 -19.95 30.90
N ARG A 45 15.98 -18.76 30.49
CA ARG A 45 17.30 -18.27 30.85
C ARG A 45 17.34 -17.52 32.19
N LEU A 46 16.26 -16.86 32.59
CA LEU A 46 16.19 -16.08 33.83
C LEU A 46 15.83 -16.92 35.05
N LEU A 47 14.94 -17.90 34.94
CA LEU A 47 14.47 -18.71 36.07
C LEU A 47 15.61 -19.38 36.86
N PRO A 48 16.70 -19.88 36.23
CA PRO A 48 17.85 -20.41 36.97
C PRO A 48 18.57 -19.36 37.84
N LEU A 49 18.58 -18.09 37.44
CA LEU A 49 19.16 -17.00 38.25
C LEU A 49 18.33 -16.72 39.53
N PHE A 50 17.04 -17.10 39.54
CA PHE A 50 16.17 -16.99 40.70
C PHE A 50 16.15 -18.26 41.57
N GLY A 51 17.06 -19.21 41.33
CA GLY A 51 17.22 -20.42 42.14
C GLY A 51 16.31 -21.58 41.75
N LEU A 52 15.62 -21.52 40.61
CA LEU A 52 14.90 -22.67 40.06
C LEU A 52 15.87 -23.64 39.35
N ALA A 53 15.47 -24.91 39.27
CA ALA A 53 16.24 -25.92 38.55
C ALA A 53 16.40 -25.53 37.06
N PRO A 54 17.61 -25.68 36.48
CA PRO A 54 17.83 -25.39 35.07
C PRO A 54 17.04 -26.34 34.19
N ALA A 55 16.48 -25.81 33.10
CA ALA A 55 15.82 -26.61 32.09
C ALA A 55 16.84 -27.50 31.34
N ASP A 56 16.38 -28.62 30.80
CA ASP A 56 17.17 -29.48 29.92
C ASP A 56 17.72 -28.62 28.73
N PRO A 57 19.03 -28.66 28.45
CA PRO A 57 19.62 -27.94 27.32
C PRO A 57 18.91 -28.18 25.97
N LYS A 58 18.38 -29.39 25.76
CA LYS A 58 17.63 -29.72 24.54
C LYS A 58 16.30 -28.97 24.47
N LEU A 59 15.60 -28.87 25.59
CA LEU A 59 14.34 -28.13 25.69
C LEU A 59 14.59 -26.62 25.50
N ALA A 60 15.62 -26.07 26.16
CA ALA A 60 15.99 -24.67 26.04
C ALA A 60 16.29 -24.30 24.57
N SER A 61 17.10 -25.11 23.88
CA SER A 61 17.42 -24.89 22.47
C SER A 61 16.19 -24.96 21.58
N THR A 62 15.27 -25.89 21.84
CA THR A 62 14.02 -26.02 21.07
C THR A 62 13.14 -24.79 21.23
N VAL A 63 12.98 -24.28 22.45
CA VAL A 63 12.17 -23.09 22.72
C VAL A 63 12.79 -21.85 22.08
N ASP A 64 14.12 -21.72 22.11
CA ASP A 64 14.82 -20.63 21.45
C ASP A 64 14.56 -20.64 19.93
N ILE A 65 14.69 -21.79 19.27
CA ILE A 65 14.43 -21.94 17.83
C ILE A 65 12.98 -21.56 17.50
N MET A 66 12.01 -22.06 18.27
CA MET A 66 10.59 -21.79 18.03
C MET A 66 10.24 -20.32 18.30
N SER A 67 10.80 -19.71 19.35
CA SER A 67 10.60 -18.29 19.64
C SER A 67 11.12 -17.40 18.51
N ILE A 68 12.32 -17.70 17.98
CA ILE A 68 12.90 -16.97 16.84
C ILE A 68 12.04 -17.17 15.58
N ALA A 69 11.61 -18.40 15.30
CA ALA A 69 10.76 -18.69 14.14
C ALA A 69 9.44 -17.89 14.20
N VAL A 70 8.77 -17.89 15.35
CA VAL A 70 7.53 -17.13 15.56
C VAL A 70 7.78 -15.62 15.48
N MET A 71 8.91 -15.13 16.01
CA MET A 71 9.29 -13.72 15.94
C MET A 71 9.42 -13.24 14.49
N ILE A 72 10.09 -14.02 13.64
CA ILE A 72 10.28 -13.69 12.22
C ILE A 72 8.92 -13.62 11.51
N VAL A 73 8.07 -14.62 11.72
CA VAL A 73 6.71 -14.65 11.13
C VAL A 73 5.88 -13.45 11.60
N PHE A 74 5.97 -13.10 12.88
CA PHE A 74 5.27 -11.94 13.45
C PHE A 74 5.73 -10.63 12.81
N TRP A 75 7.05 -10.44 12.61
CA TRP A 75 7.58 -9.24 11.95
C TRP A 75 7.17 -9.15 10.49
N ILE A 76 7.16 -10.27 9.75
CA ILE A 76 6.65 -10.29 8.38
C ILE A 76 5.17 -9.89 8.35
N ALA A 77 4.35 -10.45 9.25
CA ALA A 77 2.93 -10.11 9.34
C ALA A 77 2.72 -8.61 9.63
N LEU A 78 3.51 -8.02 10.53
CA LEU A 78 3.47 -6.57 10.81
C LEU A 78 3.82 -5.73 9.58
N VAL A 79 4.84 -6.11 8.83
CA VAL A 79 5.24 -5.42 7.60
C VAL A 79 4.12 -5.48 6.56
N ILE A 80 3.50 -6.65 6.38
CA ILE A 80 2.38 -6.82 5.45
C ILE A 80 1.19 -5.95 5.86
N VAL A 81 0.77 -6.03 7.13
CA VAL A 81 -0.39 -5.26 7.64
C VAL A 81 -0.12 -3.75 7.58
N GLY A 82 1.10 -3.33 7.93
CA GLY A 82 1.51 -1.92 7.90
C GLY A 82 1.54 -1.37 6.48
N THR A 83 2.11 -2.14 5.55
CA THR A 83 2.12 -1.79 4.13
C THR A 83 0.71 -1.72 3.58
N GLY A 84 -0.16 -2.70 3.88
CA GLY A 84 -1.56 -2.70 3.46
C GLY A 84 -2.32 -1.46 3.97
N ALA A 85 -2.19 -1.13 5.27
CA ALA A 85 -2.82 0.06 5.84
C ALA A 85 -2.25 1.37 5.25
N PHE A 86 -0.94 1.40 4.93
CA PHE A 86 -0.30 2.52 4.26
C PHE A 86 -0.82 2.69 2.83
N LEU A 87 -0.94 1.61 2.06
CA LEU A 87 -1.49 1.64 0.71
C LEU A 87 -2.96 2.11 0.71
N VAL A 88 -3.78 1.65 1.66
CA VAL A 88 -5.16 2.15 1.81
C VAL A 88 -5.19 3.63 2.16
N MET A 89 -4.27 4.09 3.02
CA MET A 89 -4.10 5.51 3.30
C MET A 89 -3.70 6.30 2.04
N LEU A 90 -2.88 5.73 1.14
CA LEU A 90 -2.56 6.35 -0.15
C LEU A 90 -3.76 6.38 -1.10
N MET A 91 -4.54 5.30 -1.17
CA MET A 91 -5.75 5.23 -2.00
C MET A 91 -6.83 6.24 -1.57
N LYS A 92 -6.97 6.47 -0.26
CA LYS A 92 -7.79 7.55 0.31
C LYS A 92 -7.06 8.89 0.41
N GLY A 93 -5.79 8.94 0.01
CA GLY A 93 -4.87 10.03 0.27
C GLY A 93 -5.36 11.38 -0.29
N PRO A 94 -4.71 12.49 0.11
CA PRO A 94 -5.05 13.80 -0.46
C PRO A 94 -4.95 13.72 -1.98
N ALA A 95 -5.86 14.39 -2.68
CA ALA A 95 -5.92 14.40 -4.13
C ALA A 95 -4.65 15.09 -4.67
N TYR A 96 -3.58 14.32 -4.79
CA TYR A 96 -2.36 14.73 -5.46
C TYR A 96 -2.66 14.77 -6.95
N VAL A 97 -2.27 15.85 -7.60
CA VAL A 97 -2.39 15.99 -9.05
C VAL A 97 -1.52 14.90 -9.69
N ALA A 98 -2.14 13.83 -10.16
CA ALA A 98 -1.49 12.92 -11.11
C ALA A 98 -1.21 13.73 -12.37
N ASP A 99 -0.06 13.50 -13.02
CA ASP A 99 0.47 14.25 -14.16
C ASP A 99 -0.60 15.03 -14.94
N PRO A 100 -0.48 16.37 -15.07
CA PRO A 100 -1.42 17.17 -15.83
C PRO A 100 -1.28 16.86 -17.32
N TYR A 101 -1.87 15.75 -17.75
CA TYR A 101 -2.13 15.50 -19.17
C TYR A 101 -3.22 16.47 -19.61
N ALA A 102 -3.04 17.07 -20.78
CA ALA A 102 -4.07 17.90 -21.40
C ALA A 102 -5.29 17.03 -21.72
N MET A 103 -6.23 16.93 -20.78
CA MET A 103 -7.55 16.39 -21.04
C MET A 103 -8.31 17.43 -21.86
N VAL A 104 -8.61 17.08 -23.11
CA VAL A 104 -9.55 17.85 -23.93
C VAL A 104 -10.95 17.55 -23.38
N ASP A 105 -11.40 18.36 -22.42
CA ASP A 105 -12.77 18.25 -21.90
C ASP A 105 -13.75 18.50 -23.06
N SER A 106 -14.58 17.49 -23.33
CA SER A 106 -15.64 17.58 -24.32
C SER A 106 -16.96 17.59 -23.57
N ASP A 107 -17.51 18.78 -23.36
CA ASP A 107 -18.77 19.05 -22.63
C ASP A 107 -20.02 18.44 -23.27
N LYS A 108 -19.87 17.73 -24.39
CA LYS A 108 -20.97 17.19 -25.18
C LYS A 108 -20.77 15.69 -25.35
N PRO A 109 -21.75 14.85 -24.98
CA PRO A 109 -21.71 13.45 -25.35
C PRO A 109 -21.56 13.39 -26.87
N GLY A 110 -20.51 12.71 -27.33
CA GLY A 110 -20.21 12.61 -28.75
C GLY A 110 -21.47 12.14 -29.48
N LYS A 111 -21.88 12.88 -30.51
CA LYS A 111 -23.01 12.55 -31.41
C LYS A 111 -22.75 11.27 -32.24
N ARG A 112 -21.97 10.31 -31.73
CA ARG A 112 -21.52 9.14 -32.47
C ARG A 112 -22.59 8.04 -32.57
N MET A 113 -23.68 8.12 -31.81
CA MET A 113 -24.78 7.15 -31.89
C MET A 113 -25.85 7.51 -32.92
N ALA A 114 -25.94 8.77 -33.36
CA ALA A 114 -26.93 9.19 -34.37
C ALA A 114 -26.41 9.05 -35.81
N GLU A 115 -25.10 8.90 -36.00
CA GLU A 115 -24.44 8.93 -37.30
C GLU A 115 -23.80 7.60 -37.71
N MET A 116 -24.00 6.54 -36.92
CA MET A 116 -23.60 5.18 -37.31
C MET A 116 -24.55 4.65 -38.40
N GLN A 117 -24.45 5.25 -39.60
CA GLN A 117 -24.91 4.62 -40.83
C GLN A 117 -24.15 3.30 -40.99
N PRO A 118 -24.86 2.17 -41.12
CA PRO A 118 -24.24 0.87 -41.29
C PRO A 118 -23.53 0.86 -42.65
N GLY A 119 -22.20 0.98 -42.67
CA GLY A 119 -21.43 0.80 -43.91
C GLY A 119 -20.07 1.51 -44.05
N LYS A 120 -19.67 2.41 -43.15
CA LYS A 120 -18.40 3.17 -43.30
C LYS A 120 -17.38 2.99 -42.17
N ALA A 121 -17.44 1.86 -41.45
CA ALA A 121 -16.56 1.62 -40.30
C ALA A 121 -15.17 1.04 -40.63
N ILE A 122 -14.79 0.93 -41.91
CA ILE A 122 -13.50 0.40 -42.33
C ILE A 122 -12.90 1.42 -43.31
N TYR A 123 -11.62 1.75 -43.17
CA TYR A 123 -10.87 2.73 -43.99
C TYR A 123 -11.01 4.22 -43.62
N GLN A 124 -10.74 4.59 -42.36
CA GLN A 124 -10.15 5.92 -42.12
C GLN A 124 -9.13 5.90 -40.98
N GLY A 125 -8.15 5.01 -41.13
CA GLY A 125 -6.88 5.06 -40.43
C GLY A 125 -5.78 5.00 -41.47
N GLU A 126 -4.83 5.93 -41.36
CA GLU A 126 -3.57 6.07 -42.11
C GLU A 126 -3.59 6.92 -43.40
N GLY A 127 -2.76 7.98 -43.38
CA GLY A 127 -2.24 8.60 -44.59
C GLY A 127 -2.81 9.97 -45.00
N LYS A 128 -2.73 10.99 -44.15
CA LYS A 128 -2.67 12.38 -44.66
C LYS A 128 -1.20 12.81 -44.76
N SER A 129 -0.72 12.97 -46.00
CA SER A 129 0.33 13.94 -46.32
C SER A 129 -0.28 14.99 -47.26
N PRO A 130 -0.40 16.27 -46.85
CA PRO A 130 -0.76 17.39 -47.72
C PRO A 130 0.49 18.19 -48.14
N PRO A 131 0.39 19.21 -49.00
CA PRO A 131 -0.31 19.36 -50.30
C PRO A 131 0.70 19.68 -51.43
N GLU A 132 0.32 19.53 -52.70
CA GLU A 132 1.05 20.23 -53.78
C GLU A 132 0.04 20.82 -54.77
N GLN A 133 -0.18 22.13 -54.61
CA GLN A 133 -0.74 23.01 -55.63
C GLN A 133 0.45 23.74 -56.26
N ASP A 134 0.71 23.55 -57.55
CA ASP A 134 0.98 24.67 -58.45
C ASP A 134 0.85 24.25 -59.93
N SER A 135 0.19 25.14 -60.70
CA SER A 135 0.13 25.32 -62.16
C SER A 135 -0.33 24.20 -63.08
#